data_AF-A0A173TG93-F1
#
_entry.id   AF-A0A173TG93-F1
#
_cell.length_a   1.000
_cell.length_b   1.000
_cell.length_c   1.000
_cell.angle_alpha   90.00
_cell.angle_beta   90.00
_cell.angle_gamma   90.00
#
_symmetry.space_group_name_H-M   'P 1'
#
loop_
_entity.id
_entity.type
_entity.pdbx_description
1 polymer ?
#
loop_
_entity_poly.entity_id
_entity_poly.type
_entity_poly.pdbx_seq_one_letter_code
_entity_poly.pdbx_strand_id
1 'polypeptide(L)' 'MCNLSDLVEEEAREKALKEGHAKGRAKGRAEGIEEGKITTLVGLVADKILSVDEAAKRAGMAKKDFLKYLN' A
#
# COMPACT_ATOMS: atom_id res chain seq x y z
N MET A 1 -20.42 40.10 -5.38
CA MET A 1 -19.22 40.07 -6.25
C MET A 1 -18.22 39.18 -5.57
N CYS A 2 -17.81 38.05 -6.19
CA CYS A 2 -16.61 37.35 -5.74
C CYS A 2 -15.40 38.25 -6.01
N ASN A 3 -14.49 38.36 -5.05
CA ASN A 3 -13.25 39.10 -5.23
C ASN A 3 -12.13 38.14 -5.65
N LEU A 4 -10.99 38.71 -6.07
CA LEU A 4 -9.84 37.93 -6.55
C LEU A 4 -9.31 36.94 -5.51
N SER A 5 -9.44 37.25 -4.21
CA SER A 5 -9.03 36.35 -3.12
C SER A 5 -9.90 35.10 -3.04
N ASP A 6 -11.22 35.22 -3.22
CA ASP A 6 -12.13 34.05 -3.18
C ASP A 6 -11.76 33.04 -4.28
N LEU A 7 -11.41 33.52 -5.47
CA LEU A 7 -11.01 32.66 -6.60
C LEU A 7 -9.70 31.91 -6.31
N VAL A 8 -8.72 32.59 -5.70
CA VAL A 8 -7.43 31.98 -5.34
C VAL A 8 -7.62 30.91 -4.25
N GLU A 9 -8.49 31.15 -3.28
CA GLU A 9 -8.80 30.17 -2.24
C GLU A 9 -9.47 28.91 -2.80
N GLU A 10 -10.45 29.08 -3.71
CA GLU A 10 -11.14 27.96 -4.35
C GLU A 10 -10.18 27.14 -5.22
N GLU A 11 -9.33 27.79 -6.02
CA GLU A 11 -8.29 27.09 -6.80
C GLU A 11 -7.30 26.34 -5.90
N ALA A 12 -6.89 26.94 -4.78
CA ALA A 12 -5.98 26.32 -3.84
C ALA A 12 -6.61 25.06 -3.19
N ARG A 13 -7.89 25.13 -2.82
CA ARG A 13 -8.64 23.99 -2.29
C ARG A 13 -8.77 22.88 -3.33
N GLU A 14 -9.12 23.23 -4.57
CA GLU A 14 -9.26 22.24 -5.65
C GLU A 14 -7.94 21.53 -5.95
N LYS A 15 -6.82 22.28 -6.00
CA LYS A 15 -5.47 21.71 -6.16
C LYS A 15 -5.11 20.81 -4.98
N ALA A 16 -5.34 21.24 -3.75
CA ALA A 16 -5.07 20.44 -2.56
C ALA A 16 -5.86 19.12 -2.55
N LEU A 17 -7.14 19.14 -2.94
CA LEU A 17 -7.95 17.93 -3.06
C LEU A 17 -7.43 16.99 -4.14
N LYS A 18 -7.11 17.52 -5.33
CA LYS A 18 -6.56 16.71 -6.44
C LYS A 18 -5.24 16.05 -6.05
N GLU A 19 -4.33 16.81 -5.43
CA GLU A 19 -3.07 16.27 -4.93
C GLU A 19 -3.27 15.23 -3.83
N GLY A 20 -4.16 15.50 -2.87
CA GLY A 20 -4.47 14.59 -1.78
C GLY A 20 -5.00 13.25 -2.31
N HIS A 21 -5.94 13.29 -3.26
CA HIS A 21 -6.44 12.09 -3.92
C HIS A 21 -5.36 11.33 -4.69
N ALA A 22 -4.50 12.03 -5.44
CA ALA A 22 -3.42 11.41 -6.20
C ALA A 22 -2.41 10.72 -5.26
N LYS A 23 -1.95 11.42 -4.21
CA LYS A 23 -1.03 10.90 -3.19
C LYS A 23 -1.65 9.71 -2.45
N GLY A 24 -2.92 9.82 -2.05
CA GLY A 24 -3.64 8.75 -1.37
C GLY A 24 -3.78 7.49 -2.23
N ARG A 25 -4.15 7.64 -3.51
CA ARG A 25 -4.21 6.50 -4.45
C ARG A 25 -2.86 5.85 -4.68
N ALA A 26 -1.80 6.64 -4.85
CA ALA A 26 -0.45 6.12 -5.04
C ALA A 26 0.02 5.32 -3.82
N LYS A 27 -0.15 5.88 -2.62
CA LYS A 27 0.21 5.20 -1.36
C LYS A 27 -0.60 3.93 -1.16
N GLY A 28 -1.93 4.00 -1.28
CA GLY A 28 -2.79 2.83 -1.11
C GLY A 28 -2.50 1.72 -2.12
N ARG A 29 -2.16 2.07 -3.37
CA ARG A 29 -1.73 1.08 -4.37
C ARG A 29 -0.40 0.42 -3.99
N ALA A 30 0.57 1.19 -3.49
CA ALA A 30 1.84 0.64 -3.06
C ALA A 30 1.69 -0.29 -1.85
N GLU A 31 0.94 0.13 -0.83
CA GLU A 31 0.65 -0.68 0.36
C GLU A 31 -0.11 -1.95 0.00
N GLY A 32 -1.16 -1.85 -0.83
CA GLY A 32 -1.94 -3.01 -1.27
C GLY A 32 -1.14 -4.02 -2.11
N ILE A 33 -0.16 -3.57 -2.89
CA ILE A 33 0.74 -4.48 -3.62
C ILE A 33 1.63 -5.26 -2.64
N GLU A 34 2.19 -4.60 -1.63
CA GLU A 34 3.07 -5.26 -0.66
C GLU A 34 2.28 -6.24 0.21
N GLU A 35 1.10 -5.84 0.69
CA GLU A 35 0.19 -6.74 1.43
C GLU A 35 -0.23 -7.94 0.57
N GLY A 36 -0.66 -7.71 -0.67
CA GLY A 36 -1.08 -8.77 -1.58
C GLY A 36 0.05 -9.75 -1.92
N LYS A 37 1.29 -9.26 -2.02
CA LYS A 37 2.48 -10.11 -2.19
C LYS A 37 2.67 -11.02 -0.98
N ILE A 38 2.55 -10.51 0.25
CA ILE A 38 2.65 -11.31 1.47
C ILE A 38 1.54 -12.36 1.50
N THR A 39 0.29 -11.98 1.24
CA THR A 39 -0.85 -12.91 1.20
C THR A 39 -0.65 -14.03 0.19
N THR A 40 -0.14 -13.71 -1.01
CA THR A 40 0.16 -14.71 -2.03
C THR A 40 1.21 -15.69 -1.56
N LEU A 41 2.30 -15.21 -0.95
CA LEU A 41 3.37 -16.06 -0.41
C LEU A 41 2.88 -16.95 0.72
N VAL A 42 2.00 -16.44 1.59
CA VAL A 42 1.35 -17.22 2.66
C VAL A 42 0.54 -18.38 2.09
N GLY A 43 -0.26 -18.13 1.04
CA GLY A 43 -1.02 -19.18 0.34
C GLY A 43 -0.12 -20.26 -0.25
N LEU A 44 0.97 -19.87 -0.93
CA LEU A 44 1.93 -20.82 -1.50
C LEU A 44 2.63 -21.70 -0.44
N VAL A 45 2.85 -21.16 0.76
CA VAL A 45 3.36 -21.93 1.90
C VAL A 45 2.30 -22.88 2.44
N ALA A 46 1.05 -22.43 2.58
CA ALA A 46 -0.06 -23.27 3.02
C ALA A 46 -0.29 -24.45 2.08
N ASP A 47 -0.16 -24.23 0.77
CA ASP A 47 -0.25 -25.25 -0.27
C ASP A 47 1.00 -26.16 -0.34
N LYS A 48 2.01 -25.92 0.51
CA LYS A 48 3.30 -26.63 0.55
C LYS A 48 4.09 -26.57 -0.77
N ILE A 49 3.79 -25.59 -1.63
CA ILE A 49 4.52 -25.33 -2.88
C ILE A 49 5.85 -24.63 -2.57
N LEU A 50 5.86 -23.78 -1.54
CA LEU A 50 7.01 -22.98 -1.14
C LEU A 50 7.35 -23.23 0.33
N SER A 51 8.64 -23.22 0.68
CA SER A 51 9.07 -23.28 2.08
C SER A 51 8.88 -21.93 2.79
N VAL A 52 8.68 -21.94 4.11
CA VAL A 52 8.57 -20.72 4.93
C VAL A 52 9.82 -19.84 4.79
N ASP A 53 11.01 -20.45 4.77
CA ASP A 53 12.28 -19.73 4.64
C ASP A 53 12.37 -19.00 3.29
N GLU A 54 11.98 -19.67 2.21
CA GLU A 54 12.00 -19.07 0.89
C GLU A 54 10.94 -17.98 0.73
N ALA A 55 9.74 -18.19 1.28
CA ALA A 55 8.68 -17.19 1.30
C ALA A 55 9.09 -15.92 2.06
N ALA A 56 9.67 -16.06 3.25
CA ALA A 56 10.16 -14.94 4.04
C ALA A 56 11.26 -14.14 3.31
N LYS A 57 12.20 -14.85 2.66
CA LYS A 57 13.25 -14.22 1.86
C LYS A 57 12.66 -13.42 0.68
N ARG A 58 11.65 -13.97 -0.02
CA ARG A 58 10.95 -13.28 -1.13
C ARG A 58 10.11 -12.10 -0.64
N ALA A 59 9.55 -12.20 0.57
CA ALA A 59 8.88 -11.11 1.26
C ALA A 59 9.86 -10.04 1.77
N GLY A 60 11.17 -10.29 1.74
CA GLY A 60 12.18 -9.33 2.20
C GLY A 60 12.19 -9.14 3.73
N MET A 61 11.71 -10.13 4.49
CA MET A 61 11.62 -10.05 5.95
C MET A 61 12.20 -11.30 6.63
N ALA A 62 12.41 -11.19 7.95
CA ALA A 62 12.86 -12.33 8.74
C ALA A 62 11.78 -13.41 8.81
N LYS A 63 12.21 -14.68 8.81
CA LYS A 63 11.31 -15.84 8.98
C LYS A 63 10.35 -15.70 10.16
N LYS A 64 10.86 -15.20 11.30
CA LYS A 64 10.08 -14.97 12.52
C LYS A 64 8.92 -14.00 12.29
N ASP A 65 9.12 -12.97 11.47
CA ASP A 65 8.06 -12.02 11.16
C ASP A 65 7.06 -12.61 10.16
N PHE A 66 7.55 -13.33 9.16
CA PHE A 66 6.68 -14.02 8.19
C PHE A 66 5.76 -15.05 8.86
N LEU A 67 6.26 -15.80 9.85
CA LEU A 67 5.46 -16.77 10.62
C LEU A 67 4.23 -16.16 11.28
N LYS A 68 4.21 -14.85 11.58
CA LYS A 68 3.05 -14.18 12.18
C LYS A 68 1.83 -14.19 11.25
N TYR A 69 2.03 -14.34 9.94
CA TYR A 69 0.97 -14.37 8.93
C TYR A 69 0.41 -15.78 8.65
N LEU A 70 1.03 -16.82 9.23
CA LEU A 70 0.59 -18.22 9.07
C LEU A 70 -0.28 -18.72 10.23
N ASN A 71 -0.59 -17.85 11.19
CA ASN A 71 -1.39 -18.17 12.37
C ASN A 71 -2.88 -18.32 12.05
#